data_AF-A0A317H9Z9-F1
#
_entry.id   AF-A0A317H9Z9-F1
#
_cell.length_a   1.000
_cell.length_b   1.000
_cell.length_c   1.000
_cell.angle_alpha   90.00
_cell.angle_beta   90.00
_cell.angle_gamma   90.00
#
_symmetry.space_group_name_H-M   'P 1'
#
loop_
_entity.id
_entity.type
_entity.pdbx_description
1 polymer ?
#
loop_
_entity_poly.entity_id
_entity_poly.type
_entity_poly.pdbx_seq_one_letter_code
_entity_poly.pdbx_strand_id
1 'polypeptide(L)'
;MERDRLETLREVGITTARSAAPAEDLPTLPARPTLVDILMKRLHKPKFGLLFPAAHHGVQCAMLAMKAGTDEETVIACLLHDVGLAVARPDHGWWGAQLVEPYVSERVAWAIRYHQALRYFPDPAVGYEYPAMYIQMYGPDYKPP
;
A
#
# COMPACT_ATOMS: atom_id res chain seq x y z
N MET A 1 18.81 -12.92 -19.23
CA MET A 1 17.64 -13.48 -18.52
C MET A 1 17.66 -13.20 -17.01
N GLU A 2 18.53 -13.80 -16.18
CA GLU A 2 18.54 -13.49 -14.73
C GLU A 2 19.14 -12.11 -14.40
N ARG A 3 20.15 -11.67 -15.17
CA ARG A 3 20.72 -10.31 -15.04
C ARG A 3 19.74 -9.22 -15.50
N ASP A 4 19.08 -9.41 -16.65
CA ASP A 4 18.02 -8.48 -17.12
C ASP A 4 16.95 -8.29 -16.06
N ARG A 5 16.46 -9.40 -15.47
CA ARG A 5 15.41 -9.34 -14.46
C ARG A 5 15.88 -8.55 -13.23
N LEU A 6 17.12 -8.73 -12.78
CA LEU A 6 17.66 -7.98 -11.64
C LEU A 6 17.85 -6.50 -11.95
N GLU A 7 18.20 -6.14 -13.18
CA GLU A 7 18.30 -4.75 -13.64
C GLU A 7 16.92 -4.11 -13.73
N THR A 8 15.95 -4.76 -14.37
CA THR A 8 14.55 -4.29 -14.42
C THR A 8 13.96 -4.12 -13.03
N LEU A 9 14.19 -5.08 -12.11
CA LEU A 9 13.74 -4.98 -10.73
C LEU A 9 14.36 -3.74 -10.04
N ARG A 10 15.64 -3.45 -10.25
CA ARG A 10 16.29 -2.25 -9.71
C ARG A 10 15.75 -0.96 -10.33
N GLU A 11 15.43 -0.96 -11.63
CA GLU A 11 14.84 0.18 -12.34
C GLU A 11 13.44 0.53 -11.84
N VAL A 12 12.62 -0.48 -11.52
CA VAL A 12 11.33 -0.28 -10.83
C VAL A 12 11.48 -0.16 -9.31
N GLY A 13 12.72 -0.03 -8.83
CA GLY A 13 13.09 0.24 -7.46
C GLY A 13 13.17 -0.98 -6.53
N ILE A 14 12.75 -2.18 -6.93
CA ILE A 14 12.74 -3.38 -6.09
C ILE A 14 14.18 -3.79 -5.72
N THR A 15 14.54 -3.61 -4.45
CA THR A 15 15.83 -4.09 -3.91
C THR A 15 15.73 -5.56 -3.47
N THR A 16 16.71 -6.36 -3.90
CA THR A 16 16.85 -7.78 -3.49
C THR A 16 17.59 -7.94 -2.17
N ALA A 17 18.05 -6.85 -1.56
CA ALA A 17 18.71 -6.90 -0.26
C ALA A 17 17.69 -7.29 0.82
N ARG A 18 17.86 -8.47 1.42
CA ARG A 18 17.25 -8.77 2.72
C ARG A 18 17.83 -7.79 3.73
N SER A 19 17.07 -6.78 4.13
CA SER A 19 17.45 -5.94 5.26
C SER A 19 17.31 -6.79 6.53
N ALA A 20 18.37 -7.45 6.94
CA ALA A 20 18.55 -7.93 8.31
C ALA A 20 18.87 -6.73 9.22
N ALA A 21 18.05 -5.68 9.15
CA ALA A 21 18.15 -4.59 10.10
C ALA A 21 17.77 -5.17 11.48
N PRO A 22 18.55 -4.89 12.54
CA PRO A 22 18.18 -5.29 13.89
C PRO A 22 16.78 -4.73 14.22
N ALA A 23 16.09 -5.39 15.17
CA ALA A 23 14.81 -4.90 15.67
C ALA A 23 14.97 -3.43 16.08
N GLU A 24 14.31 -2.54 15.34
CA GLU A 24 14.43 -1.11 15.55
C GLU A 24 13.70 -0.74 16.84
N ASP A 25 14.34 0.07 17.69
CA ASP A 25 13.68 0.63 18.86
C ASP A 25 12.56 1.58 18.39
N LEU A 26 11.31 1.10 18.49
CA LEU A 26 10.15 1.85 18.04
C LEU A 26 9.83 2.96 19.04
N PRO A 27 9.59 4.20 18.58
CA PRO A 27 9.16 5.27 19.47
C PRO A 27 7.91 4.86 20.28
N THR A 28 7.90 5.21 21.56
CA THR A 28 6.78 4.91 22.44
C THR A 28 5.51 5.60 21.96
N LEU A 29 4.41 4.85 21.91
CA LEU A 29 3.08 5.41 21.68
C LEU A 29 2.56 6.01 23.00
N PRO A 30 1.79 7.10 22.93
CA PRO A 30 1.08 7.58 24.12
C PRO A 30 0.02 6.54 24.53
N ALA A 31 -0.47 6.63 25.78
CA ALA A 31 -1.46 5.69 26.31
C ALA A 31 -2.77 5.63 25.50
N ARG A 32 -3.10 6.71 24.78
CA ARG A 32 -4.23 6.81 23.86
C ARG A 32 -3.71 7.31 22.50
N PRO A 33 -3.16 6.42 21.65
CA PRO A 33 -2.59 6.83 20.37
C PRO A 33 -3.67 7.33 19.42
N THR A 34 -3.36 8.40 18.71
CA THR A 34 -4.16 8.88 17.57
C THR A 34 -3.75 8.15 16.29
N LEU A 35 -4.54 8.30 15.22
CA LEU A 35 -4.13 7.84 13.88
C LEU A 35 -2.80 8.47 13.45
N VAL A 36 -2.60 9.76 13.76
CA VAL A 36 -1.36 10.48 13.47
C VAL A 36 -0.18 9.86 14.21
N ASP A 37 -0.35 9.49 15.49
CA ASP A 37 0.70 8.77 16.23
C ASP A 37 1.08 7.45 15.55
N ILE A 38 0.10 6.69 15.05
CA ILE A 38 0.34 5.43 14.35
C ILE A 38 1.11 5.69 13.05
N LEU A 39 0.63 6.60 12.21
CA LEU A 39 1.28 6.95 10.94
C LEU A 39 2.73 7.42 11.18
N MET A 40 2.93 8.30 12.15
CA MET A 40 4.23 8.93 12.41
C MET A 40 5.19 8.10 13.25
N LYS A 41 4.74 7.11 14.03
CA LYS A 41 5.60 6.30 14.90
C LYS A 41 5.69 4.83 14.50
N ARG A 42 4.86 4.36 13.56
CA ARG A 42 4.87 2.96 13.09
C ARG A 42 5.10 2.85 11.58
N LEU A 43 4.56 3.78 10.80
CA LEU A 43 4.50 3.67 9.33
C LEU A 43 5.34 4.72 8.58
N HIS A 44 6.07 5.57 9.32
CA HIS A 44 6.83 6.70 8.76
C HIS A 44 8.17 6.30 8.13
N LYS A 45 8.63 5.07 8.34
CA LYS A 45 9.82 4.51 7.68
C LYS A 45 9.42 3.34 6.80
N PRO A 46 10.16 3.06 5.72
CA PRO A 46 9.94 1.85 4.96
C PRO A 46 10.15 0.61 5.85
N LYS A 47 9.20 -0.32 5.83
CA LYS A 47 9.24 -1.58 6.60
C LYS A 47 9.28 -2.75 5.64
N PHE A 48 9.83 -3.88 6.10
CA PHE A 48 9.82 -5.15 5.36
C PHE A 48 10.40 -5.08 3.94
N GLY A 49 11.37 -4.20 3.67
CA GLY A 49 11.96 -4.04 2.34
C GLY A 49 11.10 -3.25 1.34
N LEU A 50 10.11 -2.49 1.82
CA LEU A 50 9.47 -1.44 1.03
C LEU A 50 10.48 -0.31 0.73
N LEU A 51 10.26 0.41 -0.36
CA LEU A 51 11.13 1.50 -0.80
C LEU A 51 10.71 2.86 -0.25
N PHE A 52 9.44 2.95 0.14
CA PHE A 52 8.81 4.15 0.64
C PHE A 52 8.03 3.85 1.91
N PRO A 53 7.83 4.84 2.80
CA PRO A 53 6.98 4.70 3.97
C PRO A 53 5.50 4.61 3.59
N ALA A 54 4.77 3.65 4.17
CA ALA A 54 3.33 3.51 3.96
C ALA A 54 2.55 4.77 4.39
N ALA A 55 2.99 5.46 5.45
CA ALA A 55 2.35 6.70 5.88
C ALA A 55 2.43 7.82 4.82
N HIS A 56 3.58 7.97 4.17
CA HIS A 56 3.75 8.99 3.13
C HIS A 56 2.91 8.65 1.89
N HIS A 57 2.90 7.37 1.51
CA HIS A 57 2.09 6.89 0.40
C HIS A 57 0.59 7.11 0.64
N GLY A 58 0.07 6.70 1.79
CA GLY A 58 -1.34 6.90 2.14
C GLY A 58 -1.75 8.37 2.12
N VAL A 59 -0.93 9.28 2.69
CA VAL A 59 -1.20 10.72 2.65
C VAL A 59 -1.21 11.26 1.22
N GLN A 60 -0.27 10.83 0.37
CA GLN A 60 -0.23 11.21 -1.04
C GLN A 60 -1.51 10.76 -1.76
N CYS A 61 -1.93 9.50 -1.58
CA CYS A 61 -3.15 8.97 -2.19
C CYS A 61 -4.39 9.72 -1.72
N ALA A 62 -4.51 9.98 -0.41
CA ALA A 62 -5.62 10.76 0.14
C ALA A 62 -5.66 12.18 -0.44
N MET A 63 -4.51 12.85 -0.56
CA MET A 63 -4.43 14.18 -1.18
C MET A 63 -4.86 14.16 -2.66
N LEU A 64 -4.51 13.13 -3.41
CA LEU A 64 -4.94 12.97 -4.81
C LEU A 64 -6.45 12.75 -4.89
N ALA A 65 -7.01 11.90 -4.02
CA ALA A 65 -8.45 11.65 -3.93
C ALA A 65 -9.23 12.93 -3.58
N MET A 66 -8.71 13.75 -2.66
CA MET A 66 -9.28 15.07 -2.33
C MET A 66 -9.24 16.02 -3.53
N LYS A 67 -8.12 16.10 -4.25
CA LYS A 67 -7.98 16.95 -5.44
C LYS A 67 -8.89 16.51 -6.58
N ALA A 68 -9.18 15.20 -6.67
CA ALA A 68 -10.12 14.63 -7.62
C ALA A 68 -11.60 14.87 -7.24
N GLY A 69 -11.88 15.49 -6.08
CA GLY A 69 -13.26 15.78 -5.64
C GLY A 69 -14.04 14.53 -5.25
N THR A 70 -13.37 13.46 -4.85
CA THR A 70 -14.02 12.23 -4.39
C THR A 70 -14.69 12.41 -3.03
N ASP A 71 -15.60 11.50 -2.67
CA ASP A 71 -16.24 11.50 -1.36
C ASP A 71 -15.27 11.18 -0.20
N GLU A 72 -15.66 11.55 1.02
CA GLU A 72 -14.82 11.38 2.22
C GLU A 72 -14.46 9.92 2.50
N GLU A 73 -15.36 8.97 2.22
CA GLU A 73 -15.08 7.55 2.38
C GLU A 73 -13.95 7.10 1.44
N THR A 74 -13.95 7.59 0.21
CA THR A 74 -12.88 7.32 -0.77
C THR A 74 -11.56 7.92 -0.31
N VAL A 75 -11.57 9.15 0.22
CA VAL A 75 -10.37 9.79 0.79
C VAL A 75 -9.82 8.99 1.97
N ILE A 76 -10.68 8.52 2.88
CA ILE A 76 -10.30 7.69 4.03
C ILE A 76 -9.75 6.33 3.57
N ALA A 77 -10.40 5.69 2.59
CA ALA A 77 -9.91 4.44 2.02
C ALA A 77 -8.51 4.62 1.42
N CYS A 78 -8.27 5.69 0.65
CA CYS A 78 -6.95 6.02 0.11
C CYS A 78 -5.91 6.29 1.22
N LEU A 79 -6.29 6.94 2.31
CA LEU A 79 -5.38 7.19 3.44
C LEU A 79 -4.93 5.90 4.14
N LEU A 80 -5.85 4.93 4.27
CA LEU A 80 -5.68 3.77 5.14
C LEU A 80 -5.37 2.45 4.42
N HIS A 81 -5.51 2.36 3.10
CA HIS A 81 -5.43 1.09 2.36
C HIS A 81 -4.18 0.26 2.65
N ASP A 82 -3.05 0.93 2.89
CA ASP A 82 -1.75 0.31 3.10
C ASP A 82 -1.35 0.15 4.58
N VAL A 83 -2.27 0.40 5.53
CA VAL A 83 -1.99 0.23 6.97
C VAL A 83 -1.60 -1.21 7.32
N GLY A 84 -2.11 -2.19 6.58
CA GLY A 84 -1.79 -3.61 6.74
C GLY A 84 -0.35 -3.97 6.42
N LEU A 85 0.42 -3.09 5.75
CA LEU A 85 1.85 -3.31 5.48
C LEU A 85 2.69 -3.37 6.76
N ALA A 86 2.19 -2.85 7.90
CA ALA A 86 2.82 -3.06 9.20
C ALA A 86 2.73 -4.51 9.70
N VAL A 87 1.79 -5.30 9.19
CA VAL A 87 1.49 -6.66 9.66
C VAL A 87 1.97 -7.70 8.65
N ALA A 88 1.54 -7.60 7.39
CA ALA A 88 1.84 -8.58 6.36
C ALA A 88 1.93 -7.93 4.98
N ARG A 89 3.04 -8.12 4.25
CA ARG A 89 3.17 -7.62 2.87
C ARG A 89 2.28 -8.34 1.84
N PRO A 90 2.30 -9.69 1.74
CA PRO A 90 1.63 -10.38 0.64
C PRO A 90 0.10 -10.27 0.64
N ASP A 91 -0.51 -9.81 1.74
CA ASP A 91 -1.96 -9.78 1.91
C ASP A 91 -2.40 -8.58 2.78
N HIS A 92 -1.71 -7.43 2.61
CA HIS A 92 -1.91 -6.25 3.46
C HIS A 92 -3.32 -5.69 3.34
N GLY A 93 -3.98 -5.80 2.19
CA GLY A 93 -5.37 -5.39 2.05
C GLY A 93 -6.30 -6.17 2.98
N TRP A 94 -6.19 -7.50 2.96
CA TRP A 94 -7.01 -8.39 3.79
C TRP A 94 -6.80 -8.15 5.28
N TRP A 95 -5.55 -8.17 5.74
CA TRP A 95 -5.21 -7.95 7.15
C TRP A 95 -5.47 -6.50 7.58
N GLY A 96 -5.20 -5.53 6.71
CA GLY A 96 -5.40 -4.11 6.98
C GLY A 96 -6.87 -3.76 7.19
N ALA A 97 -7.77 -4.35 6.39
CA ALA A 97 -9.21 -4.14 6.54
C ALA A 97 -9.72 -4.55 7.92
N GLN A 98 -9.27 -5.70 8.43
CA GLN A 98 -9.67 -6.22 9.76
C GLN A 98 -9.26 -5.27 10.90
N LEU A 99 -8.16 -4.51 10.74
CA LEU A 99 -7.70 -3.55 11.75
C LEU A 99 -8.60 -2.30 11.83
N VAL A 100 -9.18 -1.88 10.70
CA VAL A 100 -9.90 -0.61 10.59
C VAL A 100 -11.42 -0.77 10.55
N GLU A 101 -11.92 -1.95 10.19
CA GLU A 101 -13.35 -2.29 10.07
C GLU A 101 -14.21 -1.86 11.27
N PRO A 102 -13.76 -1.94 12.54
CA PRO A 102 -14.55 -1.45 13.68
C PRO A 102 -14.76 0.08 13.72
N TYR A 103 -14.02 0.84 12.93
CA TYR A 103 -13.94 2.31 13.01
C TYR A 103 -14.41 3.03 11.75
N VAL A 104 -14.67 2.30 10.67
CA VAL A 104 -15.00 2.84 9.34
C VAL A 104 -16.25 2.19 8.78
N SER A 105 -16.81 2.74 7.71
CA SER A 105 -17.96 2.13 7.04
C SER A 105 -17.57 0.82 6.33
N GLU A 106 -18.58 -0.01 6.06
CA GLU A 106 -18.41 -1.24 5.29
C GLU A 106 -17.78 -0.97 3.91
N ARG A 107 -18.14 0.14 3.25
CA ARG A 107 -17.57 0.55 1.97
C ARG A 107 -16.07 0.81 2.07
N VAL A 108 -15.62 1.51 3.12
CA VAL A 108 -14.19 1.76 3.36
C VAL A 108 -13.46 0.46 3.66
N ALA A 109 -14.00 -0.37 4.56
CA ALA A 109 -13.41 -1.66 4.89
C ALA A 109 -13.28 -2.58 3.67
N TRP A 110 -14.31 -2.62 2.82
CA TRP A 110 -14.31 -3.36 1.55
C TRP A 110 -13.25 -2.84 0.59
N ALA A 111 -13.19 -1.52 0.40
CA ALA A 111 -12.20 -0.90 -0.49
C ALA A 111 -10.77 -1.27 -0.04
N ILE A 112 -10.48 -1.17 1.26
CA ILE A 112 -9.19 -1.55 1.83
C ILE A 112 -8.93 -3.05 1.66
N ARG A 113 -9.93 -3.91 1.88
CA ARG A 113 -9.78 -5.37 1.78
C ARG A 113 -9.35 -5.80 0.38
N TYR A 114 -9.96 -5.22 -0.64
CA TYR A 114 -9.82 -5.70 -2.02
C TYR A 114 -8.91 -4.85 -2.92
N HIS A 115 -8.43 -3.69 -2.47
CA HIS A 115 -7.56 -2.82 -3.31
C HIS A 115 -6.34 -3.57 -3.87
N GLN A 116 -5.75 -4.49 -3.07
CA GLN A 116 -4.57 -5.25 -3.48
C GLN A 116 -4.87 -6.22 -4.63
N ALA A 117 -6.08 -6.78 -4.69
CA ALA A 117 -6.49 -7.67 -5.77
C ALA A 117 -6.96 -6.88 -6.99
N LEU A 118 -7.76 -5.83 -6.77
CA LEU A 118 -8.37 -5.03 -7.83
C LEU A 118 -7.35 -4.31 -8.71
N ARG A 119 -6.16 -3.96 -8.19
CA ARG A 119 -5.08 -3.33 -8.97
C ARG A 119 -4.61 -4.16 -10.18
N TYR A 120 -4.92 -5.46 -10.23
CA TYR A 120 -4.58 -6.33 -11.35
C TYR A 120 -5.64 -6.33 -12.47
N PHE A 121 -6.81 -5.73 -12.25
CA PHE A 121 -7.92 -5.78 -13.20
C PHE A 121 -8.17 -4.39 -13.79
N PRO A 122 -8.02 -4.20 -15.11
CA PRO A 122 -8.41 -2.95 -15.74
C PRO A 122 -9.94 -2.79 -15.70
N ASP A 123 -10.40 -1.55 -15.64
CA ASP A 123 -11.80 -1.19 -15.82
C ASP A 123 -11.93 -0.03 -16.83
N PRO A 124 -12.10 -0.35 -18.14
CA PRO A 124 -12.26 0.65 -19.18
C PRO A 124 -13.50 1.53 -19.01
N ALA A 125 -14.53 1.07 -18.29
CA ALA A 125 -15.76 1.85 -18.12
C ALA A 125 -15.52 3.10 -17.25
N VAL A 126 -14.47 3.08 -16.42
CA VAL A 126 -14.05 4.20 -15.57
C VAL A 126 -12.67 4.74 -15.95
N GLY A 127 -12.11 4.31 -17.08
CA GLY A 127 -10.79 4.73 -17.55
C GLY A 127 -9.62 4.19 -16.73
N TYR A 128 -9.81 3.09 -15.98
CA TYR A 128 -8.74 2.44 -15.24
C TYR A 128 -8.01 1.43 -16.14
N GLU A 129 -6.87 1.85 -16.68
CA GLU A 129 -6.03 0.97 -17.50
C GLU A 129 -5.13 0.07 -16.64
N TYR A 130 -4.68 -1.05 -17.22
CA TYR A 130 -3.74 -1.93 -16.54
C TYR A 130 -2.41 -1.20 -16.29
N PRO A 131 -1.89 -1.13 -15.05
CA PRO A 131 -0.72 -0.31 -14.75
C PRO A 131 0.53 -0.72 -15.56
N ALA A 132 1.13 0.24 -16.28
CA ALA A 132 2.34 0.01 -17.07
C ALA A 132 3.51 -0.55 -16.21
N MET A 133 3.59 -0.14 -14.95
CA MET A 133 4.56 -0.67 -13.98
C MET A 133 4.43 -2.19 -13.78
N TYR A 134 3.24 -2.76 -13.91
CA TYR A 134 3.03 -4.21 -13.75
C TYR A 134 3.48 -4.99 -14.98
N ILE A 135 3.36 -4.40 -16.17
CA ILE A 135 3.97 -4.96 -17.39
C ILE A 135 5.50 -5.04 -17.21
N GLN A 136 6.13 -4.01 -16.62
CA GLN A 136 7.56 -4.03 -16.32
C GLN A 136 7.93 -5.07 -15.24
N MET A 137 7.10 -5.22 -14.20
CA MET A 137 7.38 -6.10 -13.06
C MET A 137 7.15 -7.59 -13.37
N TYR A 138 6.10 -7.93 -14.12
CA TYR A 138 5.66 -9.30 -14.36
C TYR A 138 5.85 -9.77 -15.80
N GLY A 139 6.12 -8.84 -16.73
CA GLY A 139 6.25 -9.11 -18.17
C GLY A 139 4.93 -8.91 -18.93
N PRO A 140 5.01 -8.70 -20.26
CA PRO A 140 3.85 -8.42 -21.11
C PRO A 140 2.88 -9.61 -21.22
N ASP A 141 3.34 -10.83 -20.95
CA ASP A 141 2.53 -12.05 -21.05
C ASP A 141 1.84 -12.44 -19.73
N TYR A 142 2.05 -11.67 -18.65
CA TYR A 142 1.45 -11.97 -17.35
C TYR A 142 -0.06 -11.80 -17.39
N LYS A 143 -0.77 -12.85 -16.97
CA LYS A 143 -2.22 -12.85 -16.76
C LYS A 143 -2.50 -13.05 -15.28
N PRO A 144 -3.19 -12.12 -14.61
CA PRO A 144 -3.66 -12.33 -13.24
C PRO A 144 -4.48 -13.64 -13.15
N PRO A 145 -4.37 -14.39 -12.04
CA PRO A 145 -5.11 -15.63 -11.83
C PRO A 145 -6.63 -15.42 -11.71
#